data_AF-A0A6B3IQB9-F1
#
_entry.id   AF-A0A6B3IQB9-F1
#
_cell.length_a   1.000
_cell.length_b   1.000
_cell.length_c   1.000
_cell.angle_alpha   90.00
_cell.angle_beta   90.00
_cell.angle_gamma   90.00
#
_symmetry.space_group_name_H-M   'P 1'
#
loop_
_entity.id
_entity.type
_entity.pdbx_description
1 polymer ?
#
loop_
_entity_poly.entity_id
_entity_poly.type
_entity_poly.pdbx_seq_one_letter_code
_entity_poly.pdbx_strand_id
1 'polypeptide(L)'
;MLGATGQIGRAAVSALAGDGWEVTAVSRGGGRDGRWESGVRALALDRDEEGALEKALGEGCDVLVDMVAFGARHAQQLTGLAGRVGSAVVISSGAVYEDDRGRSFDTQEQPDGFPRYPVPLPETQRTVEPGEGSYGTRKVLLERELLAAGDALPVTLLRAGAVHGPYCRTPRELYFVKRLLDGRRRRVLAYGGESR
;
A
#
# COMPACT_ATOMS: atom_id res chain seq x y z
N MET A 1 1.14 11.20 7.69
CA MET A 1 1.56 9.84 7.29
C MET A 1 0.76 8.77 8.04
N LEU A 2 -0.17 8.07 7.39
CA LEU A 2 -0.96 6.98 7.98
C LEU A 2 -0.28 5.61 7.76
N GLY A 3 -0.30 4.76 8.78
CA GLY A 3 0.39 3.47 8.74
C GLY A 3 1.90 3.58 9.00
N ALA A 4 2.31 4.61 9.74
CA ALA A 4 3.71 4.99 9.93
C ALA A 4 4.58 3.87 10.53
N THR A 5 4.03 3.00 11.38
CA THR A 5 4.76 1.89 12.01
C THR A 5 4.80 0.61 11.16
N GLY A 6 4.22 0.63 9.96
CA GLY A 6 4.31 -0.44 8.97
C GLY A 6 5.66 -0.48 8.24
N GLN A 7 5.89 -1.52 7.44
CA GLN A 7 7.13 -1.72 6.67
C GLN A 7 7.47 -0.51 5.79
N ILE A 8 6.55 -0.13 4.90
CA ILE A 8 6.74 1.01 4.00
C ILE A 8 6.69 2.32 4.79
N GLY A 9 5.78 2.42 5.77
CA GLY A 9 5.58 3.65 6.53
C GLY A 9 6.81 4.10 7.32
N ARG A 10 7.58 3.17 7.91
CA ARG A 10 8.81 3.51 8.65
C ARG A 10 9.86 4.15 7.75
N ALA A 11 10.02 3.60 6.55
CA ALA A 11 10.93 4.12 5.55
C ALA A 11 10.44 5.48 5.02
N ALA A 12 9.14 5.60 4.71
CA ALA A 12 8.54 6.85 4.23
C ALA A 12 8.67 8.00 5.25
N VAL A 13 8.40 7.75 6.55
CA VAL A 13 8.60 8.75 7.60
C VAL A 13 10.06 9.20 7.66
N SER A 14 11.01 8.26 7.60
CA SER A 14 12.44 8.58 7.67
C SER A 14 12.89 9.41 6.47
N ALA A 15 12.43 9.05 5.26
CA ALA A 15 12.73 9.79 4.04
C ALA A 15 12.15 11.20 4.07
N LEU A 16 10.85 11.34 4.37
CA LEU A 16 10.19 12.65 4.44
C LEU A 16 10.85 13.57 5.48
N ALA A 17 11.15 13.05 6.67
CA ALA A 17 11.82 13.84 7.71
C ALA A 17 13.23 14.26 7.28
N GLY A 18 14.00 13.33 6.69
CA GLY A 18 15.35 13.62 6.18
C GLY A 18 15.36 14.64 5.04
N ASP A 19 14.28 14.73 4.27
CA ASP A 19 14.07 15.75 3.24
C ASP A 19 13.56 17.10 3.80
N GLY A 20 13.42 17.22 5.13
CA GLY A 20 13.07 18.46 5.82
C GLY A 20 11.56 18.69 6.02
N TRP A 21 10.72 17.69 5.77
CA TRP A 21 9.27 17.81 6.02
C TRP A 21 8.94 17.74 7.51
N GLU A 22 7.92 18.49 7.93
CA GLU A 22 7.29 18.29 9.23
C GLU A 22 6.37 17.06 9.18
N VAL A 23 6.80 15.96 9.81
CA VAL A 23 6.07 14.69 9.71
C VAL A 23 5.28 14.38 10.97
N THR A 24 3.96 14.31 10.83
CA THR A 24 3.09 13.59 11.78
C THR A 24 2.93 12.13 11.35
N ALA A 25 3.57 11.24 12.11
CA ALA A 25 3.58 9.80 11.95
C ALA A 25 2.43 9.16 12.75
N VAL A 26 1.41 8.68 12.03
CA VAL A 26 0.17 8.16 12.61
C VAL A 26 0.13 6.65 12.52
N SER A 27 -0.19 6.00 13.64
CA SER A 27 -0.46 4.56 13.72
C SER A 27 -1.42 4.25 14.87
N ARG A 28 -2.12 3.11 14.81
CA ARG A 28 -3.10 2.73 15.84
C ARG A 28 -2.52 2.77 17.26
N GLY A 29 -1.29 2.28 17.45
CA GLY A 29 -0.63 2.24 18.76
C GLY A 29 0.22 3.46 19.10
N GLY A 30 0.36 4.44 18.20
CA GLY A 30 1.22 5.62 18.41
C GLY A 30 2.71 5.33 18.56
N GLY A 31 3.16 4.12 18.18
CA GLY A 31 4.54 3.71 18.34
C GLY A 31 5.51 4.55 17.51
N ARG A 32 6.71 4.76 18.05
CA ARG A 32 7.80 5.47 17.38
C ARG A 32 8.89 4.50 16.95
N ASP A 33 9.42 4.65 15.75
CA ASP A 33 10.67 3.98 15.37
C ASP A 33 11.87 4.73 15.95
N GLY A 34 12.82 4.02 16.55
CA GLY A 34 14.05 4.62 17.09
C GLY A 34 14.94 5.27 16.03
N ARG A 35 14.71 4.98 14.75
CA ARG A 35 15.43 5.59 13.62
C ARG A 35 14.86 6.93 13.18
N TRP A 36 13.67 7.30 13.63
CA TRP A 36 13.06 8.58 13.24
C TRP A 36 13.74 9.76 13.96
N GLU A 37 13.99 10.82 13.22
CA GLU A 37 14.53 12.08 13.74
C GLU A 37 13.63 12.69 14.81
N SER A 38 14.20 13.35 15.81
CA SER A 38 13.47 13.86 16.98
C SER A 38 12.29 14.78 16.65
N GLY A 39 12.33 15.47 15.50
CA GLY A 39 11.24 16.33 15.02
C GLY A 39 9.98 15.60 14.55
N VAL A 40 10.04 14.29 14.27
CA VAL A 40 8.85 13.52 13.86
C VAL A 40 7.85 13.45 15.02
N ARG A 41 6.61 13.89 14.81
CA ARG A 41 5.53 13.75 15.79
C ARG A 41 4.84 12.40 15.65
N ALA A 42 4.85 11.57 16.69
CA ALA A 42 4.10 10.31 16.70
C ALA A 42 2.69 10.53 17.25
N LEU A 43 1.67 9.97 16.60
CA LEU A 43 0.27 10.07 17.01
C LEU A 43 -0.40 8.69 17.01
N ALA A 44 -1.01 8.34 18.15
CA ALA A 44 -1.91 7.20 18.27
C ALA A 44 -3.28 7.58 17.70
N LEU A 45 -3.76 6.82 16.72
CA LEU A 45 -5.06 7.05 16.11
C LEU A 45 -5.57 5.78 15.44
N ASP A 46 -6.79 5.38 15.76
CA ASP A 46 -7.55 4.46 14.92
C ASP A 46 -8.39 5.26 13.93
N ARG A 47 -8.12 5.10 12.62
CA ARG A 47 -8.84 5.84 11.59
C ARG A 47 -10.28 5.35 11.41
N ASP A 48 -10.59 4.16 11.93
CA ASP A 48 -11.93 3.59 11.86
C ASP A 48 -12.85 4.14 12.96
N GLU A 49 -12.31 4.88 13.94
CA GLU A 49 -13.10 5.67 14.86
C GLU A 49 -13.67 6.90 14.14
N GLU A 50 -14.98 7.13 14.30
CA GLU A 50 -15.70 8.21 13.64
C GLU A 50 -15.11 9.58 14.01
N GLY A 51 -14.80 10.39 12.99
CA GLY A 51 -14.24 11.72 13.16
C GLY A 51 -12.78 11.76 13.62
N ALA A 52 -12.14 10.61 13.89
CA ALA A 52 -10.80 10.57 14.46
C ALA A 52 -9.76 11.16 13.50
N LEU A 53 -9.83 10.80 12.21
CA LEU A 53 -8.89 11.30 11.21
C LEU A 53 -9.08 12.81 10.97
N GLU A 54 -10.33 13.26 10.86
CA GLU A 54 -10.71 14.65 10.71
C GLU A 54 -10.18 15.49 11.89
N LYS A 55 -10.35 15.00 13.12
CA LYS A 55 -9.86 15.66 14.33
C LYS A 55 -8.33 15.73 14.35
N ALA A 56 -7.66 14.65 13.98
CA ALA A 56 -6.19 14.61 13.96
C ALA A 56 -5.58 15.51 12.88
N LEU A 57 -6.27 15.70 11.76
CA LEU A 57 -5.81 16.56 10.67
C LEU A 57 -5.86 18.05 11.05
N GLY A 58 -6.73 18.46 11.98
CA GLY A 58 -6.76 19.84 12.49
C GLY A 58 -6.97 20.89 11.40
N GLU A 59 -5.99 21.75 11.16
CA GLU A 59 -6.09 22.78 10.10
C GLU A 59 -5.86 22.22 8.69
N GLY A 60 -5.27 21.03 8.56
CA GLY A 60 -4.94 20.42 7.28
C GLY A 60 -3.51 19.88 7.20
N CYS A 61 -3.13 19.40 6.03
CA CYS A 61 -1.74 19.12 5.69
C CYS A 61 -1.49 19.27 4.19
N ASP A 62 -0.27 19.61 3.79
CA ASP A 62 0.11 19.72 2.38
C ASP A 62 0.04 18.37 1.65
N VAL A 63 0.52 17.31 2.31
CA VAL A 63 0.57 15.95 1.75
C VAL A 63 0.10 14.91 2.77
N LEU A 64 -0.95 14.17 2.42
CA LEU A 64 -1.37 12.98 3.17
C LEU A 64 -0.87 11.72 2.47
N VAL A 65 0.11 11.05 3.09
CA VAL A 65 0.56 9.73 2.64
C VAL A 65 -0.18 8.64 3.40
N ASP A 66 -0.87 7.74 2.71
CA ASP A 66 -1.71 6.68 3.28
C ASP A 66 -1.26 5.28 2.85
N MET A 67 -0.69 4.53 3.80
CA MET A 67 -0.22 3.15 3.58
C MET A 67 -1.24 2.09 4.02
N VAL A 68 -2.41 2.50 4.51
CA VAL A 68 -3.40 1.63 5.15
C VAL A 68 -4.84 1.91 4.67
N ALA A 69 -5.00 2.48 3.47
CA ALA A 69 -6.28 2.52 2.78
C ALA A 69 -6.52 1.18 2.06
N PHE A 70 -7.72 0.62 2.20
CA PHE A 70 -8.02 -0.75 1.72
C PHE A 70 -9.26 -0.88 0.82
N GLY A 71 -10.14 0.13 0.74
CA GLY A 71 -11.42 0.02 0.02
C GLY A 71 -12.25 1.30 0.10
N ALA A 72 -13.51 1.23 -0.34
CA ALA A 72 -14.43 2.37 -0.49
C ALA A 72 -14.52 3.26 0.77
N ARG A 73 -14.71 2.67 1.95
CA ARG A 73 -14.77 3.43 3.21
C ARG A 73 -13.57 4.35 3.40
N HIS A 74 -12.37 3.87 3.08
CA HIS A 74 -11.15 4.67 3.19
C HIS A 74 -11.08 5.74 2.09
N ALA A 75 -11.55 5.44 0.88
CA ALA A 75 -11.65 6.42 -0.19
C ALA A 75 -12.57 7.58 0.21
N GLN A 76 -13.78 7.27 0.70
CA GLN A 76 -14.76 8.23 1.19
C GLN A 76 -14.23 9.08 2.34
N GLN A 77 -13.50 8.46 3.28
CA GLN A 77 -12.85 9.20 4.34
C GLN A 77 -11.83 10.20 3.79
N LEU A 78 -11.03 9.80 2.80
CA LEU A 78 -10.02 10.69 2.22
C LEU A 78 -10.65 11.80 1.37
N THR A 79 -11.64 11.49 0.54
CA THR A 79 -12.34 12.51 -0.27
C THR A 79 -13.15 13.48 0.59
N GLY A 80 -13.67 13.03 1.74
CA GLY A 80 -14.28 13.90 2.75
C GLY A 80 -13.33 14.91 3.38
N LEU A 81 -12.01 14.75 3.20
CA LEU A 81 -10.98 15.70 3.65
C LEU A 81 -10.54 16.68 2.55
N ALA A 82 -11.22 16.68 1.39
CA ALA A 82 -11.01 17.66 0.33
C ALA A 82 -11.05 19.10 0.87
N GLY A 83 -10.12 19.93 0.39
CA GLY A 83 -9.94 21.31 0.89
C GLY A 83 -9.11 21.43 2.17
N ARG A 84 -8.80 20.31 2.87
CA ARG A 84 -7.87 20.29 4.02
C ARG A 84 -6.58 19.52 3.74
N VAL A 85 -6.55 18.75 2.66
CA VAL A 85 -5.38 18.00 2.20
C VAL A 85 -4.97 18.56 0.84
N GLY A 86 -3.74 19.07 0.72
CA GLY A 86 -3.24 19.62 -0.54
C GLY A 86 -3.10 18.56 -1.64
N SER A 87 -2.60 17.38 -1.28
CA SER A 87 -2.57 16.19 -2.13
C SER A 87 -2.48 14.91 -1.31
N ALA A 88 -2.90 13.78 -1.88
CA ALA A 88 -2.79 12.48 -1.25
C ALA A 88 -1.89 11.53 -2.05
N VAL A 89 -1.05 10.77 -1.35
CA VAL A 89 -0.30 9.64 -1.92
C VAL A 89 -0.81 8.36 -1.27
N VAL A 90 -1.44 7.49 -2.03
CA VAL A 90 -2.10 6.30 -1.49
C VAL A 90 -1.48 5.04 -2.07
N ILE A 91 -1.12 4.10 -1.20
CA ILE A 91 -0.61 2.80 -1.64
C ILE A 91 -1.77 1.96 -2.21
N SER A 92 -1.63 1.58 -3.46
CA SER A 92 -2.43 0.52 -4.06
C SER A 92 -1.59 -0.75 -4.18
N SER A 93 -1.89 -1.62 -5.14
CA SER A 93 -1.29 -2.94 -5.27
C SER A 93 -1.14 -3.33 -6.73
N GLY A 94 -0.07 -4.04 -7.07
CA GLY A 94 0.02 -4.75 -8.36
C GLY A 94 -1.07 -5.83 -8.51
N ALA A 95 -1.73 -6.22 -7.41
CA ALA A 95 -2.85 -7.16 -7.44
C ALA A 95 -4.13 -6.63 -8.11
N VAL A 96 -4.16 -5.35 -8.47
CA VAL A 96 -5.29 -4.77 -9.21
C VAL A 96 -5.32 -5.19 -10.67
N TYR A 97 -4.18 -5.61 -11.24
CA TYR A 97 -4.07 -5.90 -12.65
C TYR A 97 -4.64 -7.29 -13.00
N GLU A 98 -5.22 -7.35 -14.19
CA GLU A 98 -5.52 -8.60 -14.90
C GLU A 98 -4.83 -8.61 -16.26
N ASP A 99 -4.58 -9.80 -16.79
CA ASP A 99 -4.05 -9.94 -18.14
C ASP A 99 -5.14 -9.84 -19.22
N ASP A 100 -4.75 -9.92 -20.49
CA ASP A 100 -5.67 -9.77 -21.62
C ASP A 100 -6.74 -10.86 -21.71
N ARG A 101 -6.63 -11.93 -20.91
CA ARG A 101 -7.60 -13.02 -20.81
C ARG A 101 -8.45 -12.92 -19.53
N GLY A 102 -8.35 -11.83 -18.78
CA GLY A 102 -9.09 -11.63 -17.53
C GLY A 102 -8.55 -12.45 -16.37
N ARG A 103 -7.28 -12.90 -16.43
CA ARG A 103 -6.65 -13.64 -15.34
C ARG A 103 -5.94 -12.68 -14.41
N SER A 104 -6.03 -12.92 -13.11
CA SER A 104 -5.44 -12.08 -12.06
C SER A 104 -4.97 -12.94 -10.89
N PHE A 105 -4.56 -12.31 -9.79
CA PHE A 105 -4.29 -13.04 -8.55
C PHE A 105 -5.53 -13.77 -7.99
N ASP A 106 -6.74 -13.34 -8.34
CA ASP A 106 -7.98 -13.99 -7.88
C ASP A 106 -8.25 -15.30 -8.64
N THR A 107 -7.66 -15.48 -9.82
CA THR A 107 -7.82 -16.70 -10.63
C THR A 107 -6.63 -17.66 -10.51
N GLN A 108 -5.56 -17.30 -9.79
CA GLN A 108 -4.29 -18.05 -9.79
C GLN A 108 -4.40 -19.51 -9.32
N GLU A 109 -5.45 -19.86 -8.57
CA GLU A 109 -5.70 -21.24 -8.11
C GLU A 109 -6.45 -22.09 -9.14
N GLN A 110 -7.04 -21.46 -10.17
CA GLN A 110 -7.77 -22.14 -11.23
C GLN A 110 -6.82 -22.72 -12.29
N PRO A 111 -7.20 -23.80 -13.00
CA PRO A 111 -6.45 -24.28 -14.16
C PRO A 111 -6.26 -23.15 -15.19
N ASP A 112 -5.03 -22.96 -15.67
CA ASP A 112 -4.62 -21.86 -16.56
C ASP A 112 -4.92 -20.43 -16.07
N GLY A 113 -5.31 -20.27 -14.79
CA GLY A 113 -5.73 -19.00 -14.21
C GLY A 113 -4.59 -18.10 -13.72
N PHE A 114 -3.34 -18.53 -13.86
CA PHE A 114 -2.19 -17.69 -13.52
C PHE A 114 -2.03 -16.55 -14.54
N PRO A 115 -1.93 -15.28 -14.10
CA PRO A 115 -1.87 -14.15 -15.01
C PRO A 115 -0.55 -14.11 -15.79
N ARG A 116 -0.62 -13.73 -17.06
CA ARG A 116 0.56 -13.48 -17.92
C ARG A 116 0.59 -12.02 -18.33
N TYR A 117 1.31 -11.23 -17.55
CA TYR A 117 1.46 -9.79 -17.80
C TYR A 117 2.51 -9.49 -18.87
N PRO A 118 2.37 -8.37 -19.62
CA PRO A 118 3.46 -7.86 -20.43
C PRO A 118 4.66 -7.45 -19.55
N VAL A 119 5.86 -7.47 -20.13
CA VAL A 119 7.10 -7.02 -19.48
C VAL A 119 7.76 -5.97 -20.37
N PRO A 120 7.73 -4.67 -19.98
CA PRO A 120 7.20 -4.14 -18.72
C PRO A 120 5.66 -4.12 -18.65
N LEU A 121 5.13 -4.10 -17.43
CA LEU A 121 3.70 -3.94 -17.14
C LEU A 121 3.33 -2.45 -17.17
N PRO A 122 2.55 -1.96 -18.16
CA PRO A 122 2.18 -0.55 -18.22
C PRO A 122 1.04 -0.22 -17.26
N GLU A 123 0.94 1.04 -16.85
CA GLU A 123 -0.16 1.52 -16.00
C GLU A 123 -1.53 1.39 -16.68
N THR A 124 -1.55 1.38 -18.01
CA THR A 124 -2.72 1.19 -18.87
C THR A 124 -3.18 -0.27 -18.97
N GLN A 125 -2.47 -1.23 -18.36
CA GLN A 125 -2.94 -2.61 -18.28
C GLN A 125 -4.30 -2.66 -17.58
N ARG A 126 -5.16 -3.56 -18.06
CA ARG A 126 -6.48 -3.81 -17.49
C ARG A 126 -6.38 -4.14 -16.00
N THR A 127 -7.39 -3.68 -15.26
CA THR A 127 -7.56 -4.01 -13.85
C THR A 127 -8.79 -4.87 -13.67
N VAL A 128 -8.82 -5.68 -12.62
CA VAL A 128 -10.03 -6.40 -12.20
C VAL A 128 -11.20 -5.42 -11.98
N GLU A 129 -12.43 -5.92 -12.06
CA GLU A 129 -13.60 -5.09 -11.75
C GLU A 129 -13.61 -4.68 -10.25
N PRO A 130 -14.05 -3.45 -9.93
CA PRO A 130 -14.11 -2.98 -8.56
C PRO A 130 -15.19 -3.74 -7.79
N GLY A 131 -14.95 -3.98 -6.51
CA GLY A 131 -15.94 -4.62 -5.65
C GLY A 131 -15.35 -5.09 -4.34
N GLU A 132 -16.19 -5.68 -3.49
CA GLU A 132 -15.80 -6.10 -2.14
C GLU A 132 -15.26 -7.54 -2.06
N GLY A 133 -15.30 -8.28 -3.18
CA GLY A 133 -15.04 -9.73 -3.23
C GLY A 133 -13.59 -10.14 -2.91
N SER A 134 -12.60 -9.36 -3.34
CA SER A 134 -11.18 -9.67 -3.13
C SER A 134 -10.37 -8.44 -2.70
N TYR A 135 -9.11 -8.67 -2.33
CA TYR A 135 -8.19 -7.57 -2.05
C TYR A 135 -7.94 -6.70 -3.30
N GLY A 136 -7.78 -7.31 -4.48
CA GLY A 136 -7.58 -6.61 -5.74
C GLY A 136 -8.79 -5.77 -6.10
N THR A 137 -10.00 -6.34 -6.05
CA THR A 137 -11.24 -5.64 -6.39
C THR A 137 -11.50 -4.45 -5.44
N ARG A 138 -11.20 -4.59 -4.15
CA ARG A 138 -11.37 -3.49 -3.17
C ARG A 138 -10.37 -2.36 -3.41
N LYS A 139 -9.13 -2.69 -3.81
CA LYS A 139 -8.14 -1.70 -4.21
C LYS A 139 -8.56 -0.97 -5.47
N VAL A 140 -9.11 -1.64 -6.49
CA VAL A 140 -9.64 -0.96 -7.68
C VAL A 140 -10.80 -0.03 -7.31
N LEU A 141 -11.70 -0.46 -6.42
CA LEU A 141 -12.79 0.40 -5.93
C LEU A 141 -12.24 1.66 -5.24
N LEU A 142 -11.26 1.51 -4.34
CA LEU A 142 -10.54 2.61 -3.71
C LEU A 142 -9.91 3.56 -4.75
N GLU A 143 -9.19 3.02 -5.74
CA GLU A 143 -8.55 3.82 -6.79
C GLU A 143 -9.58 4.63 -7.58
N ARG A 144 -10.67 4.01 -8.03
CA ARG A 144 -11.72 4.67 -8.82
C ARG A 144 -12.38 5.80 -8.03
N GLU A 145 -12.72 5.57 -6.77
CA GLU A 145 -13.33 6.60 -5.91
C GLU A 145 -12.39 7.77 -5.64
N LEU A 146 -11.11 7.51 -5.39
CA LEU A 146 -10.11 8.57 -5.17
C LEU A 146 -9.85 9.38 -6.44
N LEU A 147 -9.71 8.74 -7.60
CA LEU A 147 -9.50 9.42 -8.88
C LEU A 147 -10.72 10.23 -9.31
N ALA A 148 -11.93 9.78 -8.96
CA ALA A 148 -13.16 10.52 -9.23
C ALA A 148 -13.26 11.86 -8.49
N ALA A 149 -12.47 12.07 -7.41
CA ALA A 149 -12.41 13.35 -6.72
C ALA A 149 -11.76 14.46 -7.57
N GLY A 150 -10.93 14.10 -8.55
CA GLY A 150 -10.29 15.06 -9.47
C GLY A 150 -9.58 16.20 -8.74
N ASP A 151 -9.84 17.43 -9.17
CA ASP A 151 -9.21 18.64 -8.61
C ASP A 151 -9.60 18.93 -7.15
N ALA A 152 -10.68 18.33 -6.64
CA ALA A 152 -11.08 18.51 -5.24
C ALA A 152 -10.08 17.85 -4.27
N LEU A 153 -9.41 16.78 -4.72
CA LEU A 153 -8.34 16.11 -4.00
C LEU A 153 -7.37 15.48 -5.01
N PRO A 154 -6.25 16.14 -5.34
CA PRO A 154 -5.22 15.56 -6.19
C PRO A 154 -4.64 14.29 -5.53
N VAL A 155 -4.78 13.13 -6.19
CA VAL A 155 -4.31 11.83 -5.67
C VAL A 155 -3.26 11.21 -6.59
N THR A 156 -2.15 10.76 -5.99
CA THR A 156 -1.18 9.85 -6.62
C THR A 156 -1.36 8.44 -6.05
N LEU A 157 -1.64 7.47 -6.92
CA LEU A 157 -1.79 6.07 -6.55
C LEU A 157 -0.50 5.31 -6.86
N LEU A 158 0.02 4.58 -5.87
CA LEU A 158 1.22 3.76 -6.03
C LEU A 158 0.85 2.28 -6.06
N ARG A 159 0.77 1.68 -7.25
CA ARG A 159 0.50 0.24 -7.42
C ARG A 159 1.76 -0.58 -7.13
N ALA A 160 2.04 -0.79 -5.85
CA ALA A 160 3.24 -1.49 -5.40
C ALA A 160 3.18 -3.00 -5.68
N GLY A 161 4.30 -3.57 -6.14
CA GLY A 161 4.50 -5.01 -6.20
C GLY A 161 4.81 -5.62 -4.82
N ALA A 162 5.50 -6.76 -4.82
CA ALA A 162 5.90 -7.43 -3.58
C ALA A 162 7.07 -6.69 -2.89
N VAL A 163 6.75 -5.76 -1.99
CA VAL A 163 7.75 -5.04 -1.18
C VAL A 163 8.40 -6.00 -0.16
N HIS A 164 9.73 -6.02 -0.10
CA HIS A 164 10.53 -6.88 0.78
C HIS A 164 11.44 -6.07 1.71
N GLY A 165 12.10 -6.73 2.68
CA GLY A 165 13.05 -6.09 3.58
C GLY A 165 12.58 -5.95 5.04
N PRO A 166 13.30 -5.15 5.85
CA PRO A 166 13.04 -5.02 7.28
C PRO A 166 11.58 -4.67 7.60
N TYR A 167 11.07 -5.18 8.73
CA TYR A 167 9.70 -4.98 9.20
C TYR A 167 8.60 -5.63 8.32
N CYS A 168 8.96 -6.37 7.26
CA CYS A 168 8.01 -7.22 6.57
C CYS A 168 7.44 -8.27 7.54
N ARG A 169 6.11 -8.32 7.66
CA ARG A 169 5.42 -9.28 8.55
C ARG A 169 5.43 -10.70 7.99
N THR A 170 5.56 -10.82 6.68
CA THR A 170 5.55 -12.10 5.94
C THR A 170 6.72 -12.12 4.95
N PRO A 171 7.97 -12.20 5.43
CA PRO A 171 9.15 -12.12 4.57
C PRO A 171 9.26 -13.40 3.71
N ARG A 172 8.63 -13.38 2.52
CA ARG A 172 8.57 -14.50 1.58
C ARG A 172 9.97 -14.94 1.14
N GLU A 173 10.88 -13.98 1.02
CA GLU A 173 12.28 -14.18 0.70
C GLU A 173 13.05 -14.93 1.79
N LEU A 174 12.58 -14.87 3.05
CA LEU A 174 13.30 -15.44 4.20
C LEU A 174 13.49 -16.95 4.06
N TYR A 175 12.57 -17.64 3.39
CA TYR A 175 12.74 -19.06 3.08
C TYR A 175 14.04 -19.31 2.31
N PHE A 176 14.30 -18.52 1.26
CA PHE A 176 15.50 -18.67 0.44
C PHE A 176 16.75 -18.13 1.15
N VAL A 177 16.63 -16.98 1.81
CA VAL A 177 17.73 -16.34 2.55
C VAL A 177 18.22 -17.25 3.68
N LYS A 178 17.33 -17.79 4.51
CA LYS A 178 17.71 -18.68 5.62
C LYS A 178 18.42 -19.94 5.13
N ARG A 179 17.94 -20.53 4.03
CA ARG A 179 18.59 -21.72 3.44
C ARG A 179 20.01 -21.41 2.95
N LEU A 180 20.21 -20.24 2.35
CA LEU A 180 21.54 -19.79 1.94
C LEU A 180 22.47 -19.60 3.15
N LEU A 181 21.99 -18.91 4.19
CA LEU A 181 22.76 -18.71 5.43
C LEU A 181 23.09 -20.02 6.15
N ASP A 182 22.21 -21.03 6.04
CA ASP A 182 22.43 -22.39 6.57
C ASP A 182 23.34 -23.25 5.67
N GLY A 183 23.91 -22.72 4.58
CA GLY A 183 24.75 -23.46 3.65
C GLY A 183 24.00 -24.54 2.84
N ARG A 184 22.66 -24.49 2.78
CA ARG A 184 21.86 -25.49 2.06
C ARG A 184 21.95 -25.26 0.55
N ARG A 185 22.72 -26.12 -0.13
CA ARG A 185 23.01 -25.99 -1.57
C ARG A 185 21.87 -26.44 -2.49
N ARG A 186 20.86 -27.17 -1.99
CA ARG A 186 19.69 -27.59 -2.78
C ARG A 186 18.60 -26.51 -2.76
N ARG A 187 18.19 -26.05 -3.94
CA ARG A 187 17.04 -25.15 -4.14
C ARG A 187 15.77 -25.99 -4.16
N VAL A 188 14.76 -25.55 -3.41
CA VAL A 188 13.43 -26.16 -3.40
C VAL A 188 12.53 -25.15 -4.08
N LEU A 189 12.06 -25.50 -5.27
CA LEU A 189 11.16 -24.68 -6.07
C LEU A 189 9.91 -25.52 -6.33
N ALA A 190 8.73 -24.93 -6.11
CA ALA A 190 7.50 -25.55 -6.56
C ALA A 190 7.59 -25.74 -8.09
N TYR A 191 7.12 -26.88 -8.59
CA TYR A 191 7.08 -27.18 -10.03
C TYR A 191 8.43 -26.97 -10.76
N GLY A 192 9.56 -27.24 -10.10
CA GLY A 192 10.88 -27.05 -10.71
C GLY A 192 11.29 -25.59 -10.96
N GLY A 193 10.50 -24.62 -10.47
CA GLY A 193 10.69 -23.19 -10.74
C GLY A 193 9.89 -22.68 -11.94
N GLU A 194 9.07 -23.53 -12.54
CA GLU A 194 8.17 -23.17 -13.63
C GLU A 194 6.85 -22.61 -13.06
N SER A 195 6.22 -21.70 -13.81
CA SER A 195 4.84 -21.31 -13.56
C SER A 195 3.93 -22.49 -13.95
N ARG A 196 2.94 -22.80 -13.11
CA ARG A 196 1.94 -23.82 -13.37
C ARG A 196 1.05 -23.47 -14.56
#